data_AF-A0A5J9SSX5-F1
#
_entry.id   AF-A0A5J9SSX5-F1
#
_cell.length_a   1.000
_cell.length_b   1.000
_cell.length_c   1.000
_cell.angle_alpha   90.00
_cell.angle_beta   90.00
_cell.angle_gamma   90.00
#
_symmetry.space_group_name_H-M   'P 1'
#
loop_
_entity.id
_entity.type
_entity.pdbx_description
1 polymer ?
#
loop_
_entity_poly.entity_id
_entity_poly.type
_entity_poly.pdbx_seq_one_letter_code
_entity_poly.pdbx_strand_id
1 'polypeptide(L)'
;MPIEMPRGLPFSVDTWTPASSLKRHRFLTHAHRDHLAGIAGTAAAPCIYASSVTVLITLRYFPQLNRAVFVELEAGTPPLLVSDPDGDFMVTAFDANHCPGALMFLFEGAFGAVLHTGDCRLTTDSIHALPLLPHLTCRIDYIFLDCTFTRCTLQFPTKQDSIRQVISCIWKHLNTPAVYLVCDMLGQEDILFEVCRAFGSKIHVDKDKNPDCHYRLSHVAPEILTDDPVSRFHVMSFPRLSDRATEILALARSRQEPEPLIIRPSSQWYAYCEAPEASMKQRPVLTEPMWDEFGVWHVCLSMHSSREELEQALGILRPRWVVSTTPPCIAMDLSYVEKHCCLSCLCNDDPLWKLIGVPDGMTIVTVSPQPSVRTVEAIEESEAVVAYSVEEFGSDDSVQVEVAEPTLEGFEIRVEPPLTLFGRARFGLLPDESQLWRDDYASIELIDNVEIEATEQATEIGPSKEGMADKSVEVTEITEVSGKV
;
A
#
# COMPACT_ATOMS: atom_id res chain seq x y z
N MET A 1 -5.89 -1.98 -7.63
CA MET A 1 -6.53 -1.60 -8.92
C MET A 1 -6.71 -0.10 -8.91
N PRO A 2 -5.90 0.63 -9.70
CA PRO A 2 -5.96 2.09 -9.81
C PRO A 2 -7.33 2.59 -10.26
N ILE A 3 -7.66 3.83 -9.90
CA ILE A 3 -8.92 4.49 -10.26
C ILE A 3 -8.81 5.20 -11.61
N GLU A 4 -9.91 5.24 -12.36
CA GLU A 4 -9.92 5.97 -13.63
C GLU A 4 -9.89 7.47 -13.42
N MET A 5 -9.04 8.14 -14.18
CA MET A 5 -9.01 9.61 -14.19
C MET A 5 -10.31 10.17 -14.82
N PRO A 6 -10.85 11.27 -14.29
CA PRO A 6 -12.07 11.88 -14.78
C PRO A 6 -12.06 12.16 -16.29
N ARG A 7 -13.23 12.10 -16.92
CA ARG A 7 -13.37 12.23 -18.37
C ARG A 7 -12.78 13.53 -18.92
N GLY A 8 -12.91 14.64 -18.18
CA GLY A 8 -12.43 15.96 -18.59
C GLY A 8 -10.90 16.13 -18.62
N LEU A 9 -10.12 15.19 -18.07
CA LEU A 9 -8.65 15.26 -18.13
C LEU A 9 -8.10 14.63 -19.42
N PRO A 10 -7.04 15.16 -20.03
CA PRO A 10 -6.46 14.59 -21.26
C PRO A 10 -5.59 13.34 -21.00
N PHE A 11 -5.37 12.98 -19.74
CA PHE A 11 -4.47 11.93 -19.31
C PHE A 11 -5.13 10.83 -18.46
N SER A 12 -4.48 9.66 -18.39
CA SER A 12 -4.70 8.64 -17.37
C SER A 12 -3.43 8.41 -16.55
N VAL A 13 -3.59 7.88 -15.34
CA VAL A 13 -2.49 7.50 -14.45
C VAL A 13 -2.72 6.05 -14.00
N ASP A 14 -1.74 5.17 -14.22
CA ASP A 14 -1.73 3.74 -13.84
C ASP A 14 -2.90 2.87 -14.35
N THR A 15 -3.80 3.41 -15.17
CA THR A 15 -4.91 2.66 -15.77
C THR A 15 -4.65 2.30 -17.23
N TRP A 16 -4.99 1.05 -17.57
CA TRP A 16 -4.77 0.43 -18.88
C TRP A 16 -6.04 -0.23 -19.45
N THR A 17 -7.20 0.33 -19.11
CA THR A 17 -8.52 -0.15 -19.53
C THR A 17 -8.97 0.47 -20.87
N PRO A 18 -10.06 -0.03 -21.49
CA PRO A 18 -10.66 0.64 -22.64
C PRO A 18 -11.06 2.10 -22.37
N ALA A 19 -11.42 2.48 -21.14
CA ALA A 19 -11.75 3.86 -20.80
C ALA A 19 -10.49 4.75 -20.82
N SER A 20 -9.41 4.30 -20.18
CA SER A 20 -8.10 4.96 -20.21
C SER A 20 -7.50 5.01 -21.62
N SER A 21 -7.85 4.06 -22.49
CA SER A 21 -7.37 4.02 -23.88
C SER A 21 -7.83 5.23 -24.71
N LEU A 22 -8.91 5.89 -24.29
CA LEU A 22 -9.41 7.12 -24.91
C LEU A 22 -8.58 8.36 -24.55
N LYS A 23 -7.71 8.27 -23.53
CA LYS A 23 -6.82 9.36 -23.12
C LYS A 23 -5.60 9.44 -24.05
N ARG A 24 -5.13 10.66 -24.31
CA ARG A 24 -4.01 10.93 -25.22
C ARG A 24 -2.66 10.76 -24.54
N HIS A 25 -2.59 11.01 -23.24
CA HIS A 25 -1.38 10.89 -22.43
C HIS A 25 -1.56 9.85 -21.33
N ARG A 26 -0.53 9.06 -21.04
CA ARG A 26 -0.57 8.02 -20.00
C ARG A 26 0.62 8.18 -19.08
N PHE A 27 0.38 8.18 -17.78
CA PHE A 27 1.42 8.28 -16.78
C PHE A 27 1.47 6.97 -15.99
N LEU A 28 2.67 6.46 -15.76
CA LEU A 28 2.93 5.30 -14.92
C LEU A 28 3.77 5.77 -13.73
N THR A 29 3.22 5.67 -12.54
CA THR A 29 3.82 6.19 -11.30
C THR A 29 5.00 5.33 -10.86
N HIS A 30 4.86 3.99 -10.91
CA HIS A 30 5.89 3.06 -10.48
C HIS A 30 5.64 1.63 -11.02
N ALA A 31 6.60 0.72 -10.83
CA ALA A 31 6.58 -0.62 -11.43
C ALA A 31 6.10 -1.75 -10.49
N HIS A 32 5.08 -1.51 -9.65
CA HIS A 32 4.35 -2.60 -8.99
C HIS A 32 3.32 -3.24 -9.92
N ARG A 33 3.00 -4.52 -9.67
CA ARG A 33 2.26 -5.36 -10.65
C ARG A 33 0.83 -4.88 -10.88
N ASP A 34 0.15 -4.40 -9.84
CA ASP A 34 -1.24 -3.96 -9.92
C ASP A 34 -1.38 -2.60 -10.62
N HIS A 35 -0.36 -1.74 -10.58
CA HIS A 35 -0.26 -0.52 -11.39
C HIS A 35 0.09 -0.79 -12.86
N LEU A 36 0.58 -1.99 -13.19
CA LEU A 36 0.87 -2.44 -14.54
C LEU A 36 -0.23 -3.34 -15.14
N ALA A 37 -1.31 -3.60 -14.39
CA ALA A 37 -2.35 -4.53 -14.79
C ALA A 37 -3.05 -4.10 -16.09
N GLY A 38 -2.76 -4.80 -17.19
CA GLY A 38 -3.31 -4.52 -18.52
C GLY A 38 -2.39 -3.68 -19.42
N ILE A 39 -1.22 -3.25 -18.96
CA ILE A 39 -0.30 -2.40 -19.74
C ILE A 39 0.16 -3.05 -21.06
N ALA A 40 0.24 -4.39 -21.11
CA ALA A 40 0.54 -5.11 -22.34
C ALA A 40 -0.45 -4.82 -23.48
N GLY A 41 -1.70 -4.50 -23.15
CA GLY A 41 -2.76 -4.15 -24.11
C GLY A 41 -2.58 -2.77 -24.74
N THR A 42 -1.68 -1.93 -24.20
CA THR A 42 -1.42 -0.57 -24.69
C THR A 42 -0.19 -0.47 -25.57
N ALA A 43 0.33 -1.58 -26.10
CA ALA A 43 1.51 -1.60 -26.99
C ALA A 43 1.41 -0.68 -28.23
N ALA A 44 0.20 -0.28 -28.63
CA ALA A 44 -0.05 0.65 -29.73
C ALA A 44 -0.21 2.12 -29.28
N ALA A 45 -0.23 2.40 -27.98
CA ALA A 45 -0.42 3.73 -27.43
C ALA A 45 0.91 4.53 -27.48
N PRO A 46 0.94 5.71 -28.09
CA PRO A 46 2.09 6.60 -27.97
C PRO A 46 2.14 7.26 -26.57
N CYS A 47 3.35 7.56 -26.10
CA CYS A 47 3.65 8.42 -24.95
C CYS A 47 3.15 7.90 -23.58
N ILE A 48 3.89 6.93 -23.03
CA ILE A 48 3.80 6.53 -21.62
C ILE A 48 4.90 7.26 -20.83
N TYR A 49 4.49 8.17 -19.96
CA TYR A 49 5.36 8.97 -19.12
C TYR A 49 5.71 8.21 -17.82
N ALA A 50 6.99 8.00 -17.54
CA ALA A 50 7.45 7.25 -16.36
C ALA A 50 8.92 7.57 -16.04
N SER A 51 9.42 7.20 -14.85
CA SER A 51 10.86 7.26 -14.56
C SER A 51 11.65 6.21 -15.32
N SER A 52 12.94 6.48 -15.57
CA SER A 52 13.86 5.56 -16.22
C SER A 52 13.91 4.18 -15.54
N VAL A 53 13.91 4.16 -14.20
CA VAL A 53 13.88 2.95 -13.37
C VAL A 53 12.56 2.20 -13.57
N THR A 54 11.43 2.91 -13.57
CA THR A 54 10.12 2.32 -13.82
C THR A 54 10.03 1.71 -15.22
N VAL A 55 10.52 2.41 -16.26
CA VAL A 55 10.62 1.88 -17.63
C VAL A 55 11.46 0.61 -17.67
N LEU A 56 12.61 0.61 -17.00
CA LEU A 56 13.53 -0.54 -16.97
C LEU A 56 12.87 -1.79 -16.37
N ILE A 57 12.13 -1.64 -15.28
CA ILE A 57 11.46 -2.76 -14.59
C ILE A 57 10.22 -3.19 -15.39
N THR A 58 9.45 -2.25 -15.93
CA THR A 58 8.28 -2.55 -16.76
C THR A 58 8.65 -3.35 -18.01
N LEU A 59 9.75 -3.00 -18.70
CA LEU A 59 10.23 -3.74 -19.86
C LEU A 59 10.73 -5.15 -19.50
N ARG A 60 11.15 -5.38 -18.25
CA ARG A 60 11.48 -6.73 -17.76
C ARG A 60 10.23 -7.59 -17.62
N TYR A 61 9.15 -7.05 -17.06
CA TYR A 61 7.89 -7.78 -16.92
C TYR A 61 7.13 -7.94 -18.24
N PHE A 62 7.26 -6.96 -19.14
CA PHE A 62 6.53 -6.90 -20.40
C PHE A 62 7.50 -6.63 -21.57
N PRO A 63 8.32 -7.62 -21.97
CA PRO A 63 9.34 -7.46 -23.02
C PRO A 63 8.77 -7.16 -24.42
N GLN A 64 7.47 -7.33 -24.63
CA GLN A 64 6.76 -6.95 -25.85
C GLN A 64 6.55 -5.44 -26.00
N LEU A 65 6.67 -4.67 -24.92
CA LEU A 65 6.57 -3.21 -25.00
C LEU A 65 7.86 -2.64 -25.61
N ASN A 66 7.70 -1.66 -26.49
CA ASN A 66 8.84 -0.98 -27.10
C ASN A 66 9.26 0.21 -26.24
N ARG A 67 10.54 0.31 -25.84
CA ARG A 67 11.05 1.45 -25.07
C ARG A 67 10.72 2.81 -25.71
N ALA A 68 10.63 2.88 -27.03
CA ALA A 68 10.31 4.11 -27.76
C ALA A 68 8.90 4.68 -27.49
N VAL A 69 7.99 3.91 -26.88
CA VAL A 69 6.68 4.44 -26.47
C VAL A 69 6.78 5.25 -25.17
N PHE A 70 7.88 5.11 -24.42
CA PHE A 70 8.05 5.78 -23.14
C PHE A 70 8.70 7.16 -23.30
N VAL A 71 8.25 8.08 -22.46
CA VAL A 71 8.86 9.40 -22.26
C VAL A 71 9.35 9.45 -20.83
N GLU A 72 10.67 9.47 -20.66
CA GLU A 72 11.29 9.43 -19.34
C GLU A 72 11.19 10.78 -18.62
N LEU A 73 10.72 10.75 -17.38
CA LEU A 73 10.57 11.90 -16.47
C LEU A 73 11.22 11.56 -15.14
N GLU A 74 11.96 12.49 -14.55
CA GLU A 74 12.65 12.26 -13.28
C GLU A 74 12.26 13.30 -12.25
N ALA A 75 12.23 12.89 -10.98
CA ALA A 75 12.00 13.80 -9.87
C ALA A 75 13.08 14.91 -9.84
N GLY A 76 12.66 16.14 -9.55
CA GLY A 76 13.57 17.29 -9.49
C GLY A 76 14.00 17.87 -10.84
N THR A 77 13.49 17.32 -11.96
CA THR A 77 13.63 17.95 -13.27
C THR A 77 12.65 19.13 -13.43
N PRO A 78 12.96 20.12 -14.28
CA PRO A 78 12.03 21.22 -14.56
C PRO A 78 10.69 20.71 -15.10
N PRO A 79 9.58 21.46 -14.90
CA PRO A 79 8.27 21.06 -15.43
C PRO A 79 8.30 20.82 -16.95
N LEU A 80 7.70 19.71 -17.38
CA LEU A 80 7.55 19.35 -18.78
C LEU A 80 6.26 19.97 -19.35
N LEU A 81 6.37 20.75 -20.42
CA LEU A 81 5.21 21.19 -21.19
C LEU A 81 4.73 20.05 -22.10
N VAL A 82 3.50 19.61 -21.92
CA VAL A 82 2.83 18.60 -22.75
C VAL A 82 1.81 19.29 -23.65
N SER A 83 2.04 19.20 -24.96
CA SER A 83 1.11 19.74 -25.95
C SER A 83 -0.11 18.84 -26.12
N ASP A 84 -1.30 19.43 -26.02
CA ASP A 84 -2.58 18.72 -26.13
C ASP A 84 -3.61 19.55 -26.91
N PRO A 85 -4.41 18.93 -27.81
CA PRO A 85 -5.41 19.65 -28.60
C PRO A 85 -6.46 20.43 -27.78
N ASP A 86 -6.75 20.00 -26.56
CA ASP A 86 -7.73 20.64 -25.67
C ASP A 86 -7.07 21.69 -24.74
N GLY A 87 -5.77 21.93 -24.93
CA GLY A 87 -4.98 22.93 -24.22
C GLY A 87 -3.73 22.32 -23.59
N ASP A 88 -2.57 22.92 -23.87
CA ASP A 88 -1.29 22.51 -23.29
C ASP A 88 -1.33 22.54 -21.76
N PHE A 89 -0.61 21.62 -21.14
CA PHE A 89 -0.49 21.54 -19.68
C PHE A 89 0.95 21.23 -19.27
N MET A 90 1.34 21.67 -18.07
CA MET A 90 2.62 21.35 -17.47
C MET A 90 2.52 20.11 -16.59
N VAL A 91 3.60 19.32 -16.57
CA VAL A 91 3.76 18.17 -15.69
C VAL A 91 5.03 18.32 -14.88
N THR A 92 4.93 18.26 -13.56
CA THR A 92 6.09 18.20 -12.66
C THR A 92 6.11 16.87 -11.94
N ALA A 93 7.24 16.18 -11.96
CA ALA A 93 7.44 14.91 -11.26
C ALA A 93 8.13 15.13 -9.91
N PHE A 94 7.64 14.43 -8.89
CA PHE A 94 8.21 14.42 -7.53
C PHE A 94 8.48 12.99 -7.10
N ASP A 95 9.47 12.82 -6.21
CA ASP A 95 9.73 11.53 -5.58
C ASP A 95 8.54 11.15 -4.68
N ALA A 96 8.01 9.93 -4.85
CA ALA A 96 6.87 9.45 -4.07
C ALA A 96 7.26 8.81 -2.72
N ASN A 97 8.56 8.65 -2.46
CA ASN A 97 9.12 7.99 -1.27
C ASN A 97 8.49 6.60 -1.01
N HIS A 98 8.20 5.88 -2.08
CA HIS A 98 7.53 4.57 -2.05
C HIS A 98 8.49 3.45 -2.43
N CYS A 99 8.99 3.47 -3.68
CA CYS A 99 10.00 2.54 -4.17
C CYS A 99 10.91 3.21 -5.21
N PRO A 100 12.05 2.60 -5.60
CA PRO A 100 12.94 3.16 -6.62
C PRO A 100 12.21 3.53 -7.90
N GLY A 101 12.32 4.80 -8.30
CA GLY A 101 11.66 5.34 -9.48
C GLY A 101 10.18 5.70 -9.31
N ALA A 102 9.59 5.57 -8.12
CA ALA A 102 8.21 5.95 -7.89
C ALA A 102 8.02 7.47 -7.94
N LEU A 103 7.06 7.93 -8.73
CA LEU A 103 6.78 9.35 -8.93
C LEU A 103 5.36 9.74 -8.54
N MET A 104 5.24 10.91 -7.91
CA MET A 104 4.02 11.70 -7.92
C MET A 104 4.04 12.67 -9.12
N PHE A 105 2.88 13.00 -9.66
CA PHE A 105 2.76 13.94 -10.77
C PHE A 105 1.83 15.10 -10.43
N LEU A 106 2.32 16.33 -10.57
CA LEU A 106 1.50 17.54 -10.57
C LEU A 106 1.24 17.97 -12.01
N PHE A 107 -0.04 18.04 -12.37
CA PHE A 107 -0.55 18.49 -13.65
C PHE A 107 -1.14 19.89 -13.50
N GLU A 108 -0.69 20.85 -14.32
CA GLU A 108 -1.19 22.23 -14.30
C GLU A 108 -1.64 22.64 -15.70
N GLY A 109 -2.93 22.92 -15.87
CA GLY A 109 -3.50 23.34 -17.15
C GLY A 109 -4.81 24.10 -16.99
N ALA A 110 -5.56 24.26 -18.07
CA ALA A 110 -6.86 24.93 -18.04
C ALA A 110 -7.91 24.23 -17.14
N PHE A 111 -7.68 22.95 -16.81
CA PHE A 111 -8.47 22.15 -15.87
C PHE A 111 -8.11 22.41 -14.38
N GLY A 112 -7.12 23.25 -14.08
CA GLY A 112 -6.63 23.52 -12.73
C GLY A 112 -5.37 22.72 -12.38
N ALA A 113 -5.04 22.67 -11.09
CA ALA A 113 -3.89 21.96 -10.54
C ALA A 113 -4.30 20.60 -9.93
N VAL A 114 -3.81 19.50 -10.51
CA VAL A 114 -4.11 18.12 -10.08
C VAL A 114 -2.82 17.43 -9.64
N LEU A 115 -2.73 17.03 -8.39
CA LEU A 115 -1.64 16.18 -7.89
C LEU A 115 -2.12 14.73 -7.82
N HIS A 116 -1.41 13.82 -8.49
CA HIS A 116 -1.61 12.38 -8.36
C HIS A 116 -0.42 11.77 -7.63
N THR A 117 -0.66 11.15 -6.49
CA THR A 117 0.44 10.65 -5.64
C THR A 117 0.97 9.29 -6.10
N GLY A 118 0.19 8.54 -6.89
CA GLY A 118 0.46 7.11 -7.03
C GLY A 118 0.40 6.46 -5.64
N ASP A 119 1.22 5.44 -5.42
CA ASP A 119 1.51 4.93 -4.08
C ASP A 119 2.66 5.73 -3.47
N CYS A 120 2.50 6.15 -2.21
CA CYS A 120 3.41 7.14 -1.63
C CYS A 120 3.53 7.05 -0.09
N ARG A 121 4.69 7.46 0.42
CA ARG A 121 4.88 7.76 1.84
C ARG A 121 5.22 9.23 2.05
N LEU A 122 4.18 10.01 2.36
CA LEU A 122 4.22 11.45 2.56
C LEU A 122 4.70 11.80 3.97
N THR A 123 5.99 11.61 4.23
CA THR A 123 6.60 12.10 5.46
C THR A 123 6.68 13.62 5.43
N THR A 124 6.73 14.26 6.60
CA THR A 124 6.91 15.70 6.72
C THR A 124 8.10 16.21 5.90
N ASP A 125 9.21 15.48 5.92
CA ASP A 125 10.41 15.80 5.14
C ASP A 125 10.17 15.69 3.63
N SER A 126 9.45 14.65 3.15
CA SER A 126 9.17 14.51 1.72
C SER A 126 8.25 15.60 1.20
N ILE A 127 7.26 16.01 1.99
CA ILE A 127 6.36 17.12 1.65
C ILE A 127 7.11 18.46 1.65
N HIS A 128 8.00 18.69 2.61
CA HIS A 128 8.81 19.91 2.64
C HIS A 128 9.84 19.99 1.51
N ALA A 129 10.30 18.84 1.03
CA ALA A 129 11.16 18.76 -0.14
C ALA A 129 10.41 19.02 -1.46
N LEU A 130 9.07 19.01 -1.47
CA LEU A 130 8.32 19.41 -2.64
C LEU A 130 8.60 20.90 -2.92
N PRO A 131 9.10 21.26 -4.12
CA PRO A 131 9.40 22.64 -4.50
C PRO A 131 8.16 23.55 -4.57
N LEU A 132 7.00 23.01 -4.20
CA LEU A 132 5.69 23.63 -4.14
C LEU A 132 5.57 24.69 -3.04
N LEU A 133 6.29 24.56 -1.92
CA LEU A 133 5.99 25.39 -0.74
C LEU A 133 6.30 26.89 -0.87
N PRO A 134 7.35 27.34 -1.60
CA PRO A 134 7.56 28.78 -1.82
C PRO A 134 7.00 29.31 -3.15
N HIS A 135 6.60 28.42 -4.08
CA HIS A 135 6.37 28.78 -5.49
C HIS A 135 5.10 28.20 -6.12
N LEU A 136 4.18 27.60 -5.36
CA LEU A 136 2.84 27.32 -5.88
C LEU A 136 2.19 28.64 -6.34
N THR A 137 2.25 28.89 -7.64
CA THR A 137 1.53 29.99 -8.28
C THR A 137 0.01 29.83 -8.11
N CYS A 138 -0.45 28.61 -7.86
CA CYS A 138 -1.85 28.28 -7.62
C CYS A 138 -1.98 27.21 -6.51
N ARG A 139 -3.09 27.23 -5.77
CA ARG A 139 -3.45 26.18 -4.80
C ARG A 139 -3.73 24.86 -5.55
N ILE A 140 -3.43 23.71 -4.95
CA ILE A 140 -3.81 22.41 -5.50
C ILE A 140 -5.35 22.27 -5.45
N ASP A 141 -5.98 22.07 -6.60
CA ASP A 141 -7.42 21.88 -6.70
C ASP A 141 -7.83 20.45 -6.35
N TYR A 142 -7.12 19.47 -6.89
CA TYR A 142 -7.42 18.04 -6.69
C TYR A 142 -6.18 17.27 -6.27
N ILE A 143 -6.31 16.44 -5.24
CA ILE A 143 -5.35 15.39 -4.93
C ILE A 143 -6.00 14.02 -5.16
N PHE A 144 -5.38 13.21 -5.99
CA PHE A 144 -5.60 11.78 -6.09
C PHE A 144 -4.58 11.10 -5.17
N LEU A 145 -5.06 10.67 -4.00
CA LEU A 145 -4.26 10.33 -2.81
C LEU A 145 -4.25 8.83 -2.55
N ASP A 146 -3.05 8.29 -2.28
CA ASP A 146 -2.86 6.97 -1.67
C ASP A 146 -3.51 6.93 -0.28
N CYS A 147 -4.57 6.13 -0.16
CA CYS A 147 -5.31 5.96 1.09
C CYS A 147 -5.11 4.57 1.71
N THR A 148 -4.05 3.84 1.33
CA THR A 148 -3.81 2.44 1.72
C THR A 148 -3.99 2.21 3.22
N PHE A 149 -3.43 3.07 4.07
CA PHE A 149 -3.52 2.93 5.53
C PHE A 149 -4.42 3.96 6.23
N THR A 150 -5.36 4.58 5.51
CA THR A 150 -6.27 5.58 6.11
C THR A 150 -7.09 5.04 7.30
N ARG A 151 -7.44 3.75 7.30
CA ARG A 151 -8.18 3.09 8.38
C ARG A 151 -7.29 2.39 9.41
N CYS A 152 -6.00 2.25 9.13
CA CYS A 152 -5.05 1.68 10.07
C CYS A 152 -4.81 2.68 11.19
N THR A 153 -4.91 2.24 12.44
CA THR A 153 -4.68 3.09 13.61
C THR A 153 -3.32 2.84 14.25
N LEU A 154 -2.50 1.98 13.63
CA LEU A 154 -1.11 1.79 14.02
C LEU A 154 -0.26 2.98 13.59
N GLN A 155 0.58 3.44 14.51
CA GLN A 155 1.59 4.44 14.22
C GLN A 155 2.83 3.73 13.69
N PHE A 156 3.06 3.83 12.38
CA PHE A 156 4.21 3.18 11.77
C PHE A 156 5.52 3.84 12.20
N PRO A 157 6.56 3.05 12.46
CA PRO A 157 7.90 3.58 12.68
C PRO A 157 8.42 4.29 11.43
N THR A 158 9.39 5.20 11.61
CA THR A 158 10.10 5.77 10.48
C THR A 158 10.84 4.67 9.72
N LYS A 159 11.06 4.85 8.40
CA LYS A 159 11.85 3.90 7.60
C LYS A 159 13.22 3.60 8.24
N GLN A 160 13.85 4.63 8.80
CA GLN A 160 15.14 4.51 9.47
C GLN A 160 15.04 3.71 10.79
N ASP A 161 13.97 3.87 11.57
CA ASP A 161 13.75 3.07 12.78
C ASP A 161 13.50 1.61 12.44
N SER A 162 12.72 1.31 11.40
CA SER A 162 12.53 -0.06 10.89
C SER A 162 13.86 -0.69 10.50
N ILE A 163 14.71 0.03 9.75
CA ILE A 163 16.05 -0.42 9.36
C ILE A 163 16.91 -0.71 10.61
N ARG A 164 16.90 0.19 11.60
CA ARG A 164 17.63 -0.01 12.87
C ARG A 164 17.13 -1.25 13.62
N GLN A 165 15.82 -1.52 13.62
CA GLN A 165 15.25 -2.71 14.24
C GLN A 165 15.73 -3.99 13.54
N VAL A 166 15.76 -4.02 12.21
CA VAL A 166 16.33 -5.16 11.45
C VAL A 166 17.80 -5.38 11.81
N ILE A 167 18.62 -4.33 11.78
CA ILE A 167 20.04 -4.40 12.11
C ILE A 167 20.25 -4.88 13.55
N SER A 168 19.50 -4.33 14.50
CA SER A 168 19.53 -4.72 15.91
C SER A 168 19.13 -6.19 16.10
N CYS A 169 18.11 -6.66 15.39
CA CYS A 169 17.71 -8.07 15.38
C CYS A 169 18.87 -8.97 14.93
N ILE A 170 19.58 -8.60 13.86
CA ILE A 170 20.73 -9.37 13.37
C ILE A 170 21.89 -9.33 14.37
N TRP A 171 22.15 -8.18 15.03
CA TRP A 171 23.19 -8.07 16.07
C TRP A 171 22.91 -8.92 17.30
N LYS A 172 21.64 -9.16 17.66
CA LYS A 172 21.28 -10.10 18.74
C LYS A 172 21.53 -11.57 18.36
N HIS A 173 21.70 -11.85 17.08
CA HIS A 173 21.81 -13.20 16.51
C HIS A 173 23.12 -13.37 15.71
N LEU A 174 24.24 -12.83 16.20
CA LEU A 174 25.53 -12.85 15.48
C LEU A 174 26.05 -14.25 15.14
N ASN A 175 25.71 -15.25 15.94
CA ASN A 175 26.20 -16.61 15.77
C ASN A 175 25.39 -17.42 14.74
N THR A 176 24.39 -16.82 14.10
CA THR A 176 23.58 -17.49 13.08
C THR A 176 24.37 -17.62 11.76
N PRO A 177 24.40 -18.83 11.16
CA PRO A 177 25.22 -19.12 9.99
C PRO A 177 24.71 -18.42 8.73
N ALA A 178 23.39 -18.21 8.64
CA ALA A 178 22.75 -17.52 7.54
C ALA A 178 21.62 -16.62 8.07
N VAL A 179 21.42 -15.49 7.38
CA VAL A 179 20.34 -14.54 7.60
C VAL A 179 19.55 -14.41 6.31
N TYR A 180 18.28 -14.79 6.36
CA TYR A 180 17.33 -14.67 5.26
C TYR A 180 16.46 -13.43 5.46
N LEU A 181 16.60 -12.47 4.55
CA LEU A 181 15.78 -11.26 4.49
C LEU A 181 14.66 -11.49 3.48
N VAL A 182 13.41 -11.47 3.95
CA VAL A 182 12.21 -11.55 3.10
C VAL A 182 11.96 -10.15 2.52
N CYS A 183 12.83 -9.77 1.58
CA CYS A 183 12.91 -8.45 0.97
C CYS A 183 12.93 -8.55 -0.56
N ASP A 184 12.02 -9.34 -1.13
CA ASP A 184 11.92 -9.61 -2.56
C ASP A 184 10.97 -8.67 -3.30
N MET A 185 10.43 -7.64 -2.65
CA MET A 185 9.58 -6.63 -3.28
C MET A 185 10.39 -5.39 -3.67
N LEU A 186 9.93 -4.71 -4.73
CA LEU A 186 10.46 -3.40 -5.13
C LEU A 186 10.09 -2.36 -4.05
N GLY A 187 11.08 -1.65 -3.51
CA GLY A 187 10.94 -0.66 -2.44
C GLY A 187 11.61 -1.03 -1.10
N GLN A 188 12.13 -2.25 -0.99
CA GLN A 188 12.85 -2.73 0.20
C GLN A 188 14.38 -2.61 0.09
N GLU A 189 14.89 -2.01 -0.99
CA GLU A 189 16.31 -1.91 -1.32
C GLU A 189 17.12 -1.23 -0.22
N ASP A 190 16.59 -0.18 0.41
CA ASP A 190 17.29 0.55 1.48
C ASP A 190 17.61 -0.35 2.69
N ILE A 191 16.74 -1.31 3.03
CA ILE A 191 17.05 -2.28 4.09
C ILE A 191 18.25 -3.13 3.68
N LEU A 192 18.24 -3.64 2.46
CA LEU A 192 19.30 -4.50 1.95
C LEU A 192 20.63 -3.73 1.89
N PHE A 193 20.59 -2.47 1.44
CA PHE A 193 21.75 -1.60 1.43
C PHE A 193 22.30 -1.35 2.83
N GLU A 194 21.44 -1.01 3.78
CA GLU A 194 21.83 -0.70 5.15
C GLU A 194 22.33 -1.93 5.91
N VAL A 195 21.78 -3.12 5.67
CA VAL A 195 22.32 -4.39 6.20
C VAL A 195 23.69 -4.68 5.58
N CYS A 196 23.84 -4.57 4.26
CA CYS A 196 25.12 -4.75 3.58
C CYS A 196 26.19 -3.82 4.14
N ARG A 197 25.83 -2.55 4.37
CA ARG A 197 26.72 -1.52 4.95
C ARG A 197 27.09 -1.83 6.39
N ALA A 198 26.11 -2.20 7.23
CA ALA A 198 26.32 -2.43 8.65
C ALA A 198 27.20 -3.65 8.94
N PHE A 199 27.09 -4.71 8.12
CA PHE A 199 27.81 -5.96 8.34
C PHE A 199 28.98 -6.17 7.37
N GLY A 200 29.21 -5.25 6.44
CA GLY A 200 30.31 -5.32 5.47
C GLY A 200 30.26 -6.56 4.56
N SER A 201 29.08 -7.13 4.37
CA SER A 201 28.87 -8.39 3.65
C SER A 201 27.75 -8.24 2.63
N LYS A 202 28.04 -8.70 1.41
CA LYS A 202 27.12 -8.62 0.27
C LYS A 202 26.00 -9.65 0.39
N ILE A 203 24.89 -9.39 -0.28
CA ILE A 203 23.67 -10.16 -0.19
C ILE A 203 23.52 -11.04 -1.43
N HIS A 204 23.31 -12.33 -1.19
CA HIS A 204 23.06 -13.30 -2.25
C HIS A 204 21.58 -13.35 -2.62
N VAL A 205 21.28 -13.37 -3.92
CA VAL A 205 19.94 -13.59 -4.44
C VAL A 205 20.02 -14.72 -5.47
N ASP A 206 19.31 -15.81 -5.21
CA ASP A 206 19.24 -16.97 -6.09
C ASP A 206 18.56 -16.57 -7.41
N LYS A 207 19.32 -16.54 -8.50
CA LYS A 207 18.87 -16.11 -9.84
C LYS A 207 17.76 -16.98 -10.41
N ASP A 208 17.76 -18.27 -10.06
CA ASP A 208 16.81 -19.23 -10.59
C ASP A 208 15.49 -19.18 -9.81
N LYS A 209 15.58 -19.01 -8.48
CA LYS A 209 14.39 -18.92 -7.62
C LYS A 209 13.76 -17.53 -7.59
N ASN A 210 14.56 -16.48 -7.74
CA ASN A 210 14.10 -15.09 -7.64
C ASN A 210 14.68 -14.20 -8.76
N PRO A 211 14.41 -14.52 -10.04
CA PRO A 211 15.01 -13.83 -11.19
C PRO A 211 14.63 -12.36 -11.28
N ASP A 212 13.40 -12.01 -10.91
CA ASP A 212 12.92 -10.62 -10.98
C ASP A 212 13.56 -9.75 -9.90
N CYS A 213 13.66 -10.24 -8.65
CA CYS A 213 14.38 -9.52 -7.58
C CYS A 213 15.85 -9.33 -7.94
N HIS A 214 16.53 -10.40 -8.38
CA HIS A 214 17.92 -10.32 -8.80
C HIS A 214 18.09 -9.29 -9.93
N TYR A 215 17.22 -9.33 -10.96
CA TYR A 215 17.26 -8.37 -12.07
C TYR A 215 17.13 -6.92 -11.55
N ARG A 216 16.14 -6.63 -10.72
CA ARG A 216 15.94 -5.27 -10.19
C ARG A 216 17.14 -4.79 -9.39
N LEU A 217 17.63 -5.60 -8.44
CA LEU A 217 18.78 -5.25 -7.61
C LEU A 217 20.06 -5.07 -8.45
N SER A 218 20.25 -5.87 -9.50
CA SER A 218 21.43 -5.72 -10.39
C SER A 218 21.45 -4.40 -11.17
N HIS A 219 20.33 -3.69 -11.27
CA HIS A 219 20.24 -2.39 -11.93
C HIS A 219 20.13 -1.22 -10.95
N VAL A 220 19.44 -1.43 -9.81
CA VAL A 220 19.18 -0.37 -8.83
C VAL A 220 20.28 -0.28 -7.77
N ALA A 221 20.84 -1.41 -7.34
CA ALA A 221 21.87 -1.48 -6.29
C ALA A 221 22.84 -2.65 -6.55
N PRO A 222 23.58 -2.68 -7.68
CA PRO A 222 24.49 -3.79 -7.99
C PRO A 222 25.61 -3.98 -6.95
N GLU A 223 25.98 -2.93 -6.23
CA GLU A 223 27.05 -2.94 -5.25
C GLU A 223 26.78 -3.85 -4.05
N ILE A 224 25.51 -4.06 -3.69
CA ILE A 224 25.13 -4.88 -2.55
C ILE A 224 25.06 -6.37 -2.89
N LEU A 225 25.07 -6.73 -4.18
CA LEU A 225 24.88 -8.11 -4.63
C LEU A 225 26.18 -8.92 -4.64
N THR A 226 26.04 -10.23 -4.38
CA THR A 226 27.05 -11.26 -4.61
C THR A 226 26.47 -12.50 -5.28
N ASP A 227 27.24 -13.08 -6.19
CA ASP A 227 26.94 -14.38 -6.80
C ASP A 227 27.34 -15.56 -5.91
N ASP A 228 27.97 -15.29 -4.76
CA ASP A 228 28.44 -16.31 -3.82
C ASP A 228 27.28 -16.92 -3.00
N PRO A 229 26.92 -18.20 -3.22
CA PRO A 229 25.84 -18.84 -2.49
C PRO A 229 26.21 -19.18 -1.03
N VAL A 230 27.48 -19.02 -0.62
CA VAL A 230 27.89 -19.17 0.79
C VAL A 230 27.94 -17.83 1.55
N SER A 231 27.46 -16.73 0.94
CA SER A 231 27.29 -15.48 1.67
C SER A 231 26.40 -15.67 2.89
N ARG A 232 26.67 -14.93 3.98
CA ARG A 232 25.84 -14.97 5.19
C ARG A 232 24.43 -14.42 4.96
N PHE A 233 24.27 -13.46 4.05
CA PHE A 233 23.01 -12.74 3.85
C PHE A 233 22.36 -13.17 2.55
N HIS A 234 21.07 -13.51 2.62
CA HIS A 234 20.29 -13.96 1.46
C HIS A 234 18.97 -13.20 1.36
N VAL A 235 18.51 -12.93 0.15
CA VAL A 235 17.10 -12.56 -0.08
C VAL A 235 16.27 -13.81 -0.29
N MET A 236 15.15 -13.92 0.41
CA MET A 236 14.16 -14.96 0.25
C MET A 236 12.85 -14.38 -0.29
N SER A 237 12.16 -15.13 -1.15
CA SER A 237 10.87 -14.71 -1.68
C SER A 237 9.73 -14.92 -0.68
N PHE A 238 8.80 -13.98 -0.62
CA PHE A 238 7.65 -14.03 0.27
C PHE A 238 6.70 -15.23 0.06
N PRO A 239 6.32 -15.66 -1.16
CA PRO A 239 5.29 -16.68 -1.32
C PRO A 239 5.61 -17.99 -0.57
N ARG A 240 4.63 -18.51 0.20
CA ARG A 240 4.78 -19.71 1.05
C ARG A 240 5.85 -19.52 2.13
N LEU A 241 5.90 -18.34 2.73
CA LEU A 241 6.94 -18.00 3.72
C LEU A 241 6.91 -18.96 4.91
N SER A 242 5.73 -19.24 5.45
CA SER A 242 5.56 -20.07 6.65
C SER A 242 6.07 -21.49 6.44
N ASP A 243 5.72 -22.11 5.30
CA ASP A 243 6.22 -23.42 4.88
C ASP A 243 7.74 -23.41 4.77
N ARG A 244 8.29 -22.44 4.02
CA ARG A 244 9.74 -22.35 3.75
C ARG A 244 10.54 -22.11 5.02
N ALA A 245 10.06 -21.24 5.91
CA ALA A 245 10.69 -20.97 7.19
C ALA A 245 10.76 -22.25 8.03
N THR A 246 9.64 -22.96 8.13
CA THR A 246 9.56 -24.24 8.87
C THR A 246 10.50 -25.28 8.28
N GLU A 247 10.54 -25.43 6.95
CA GLU A 247 11.43 -26.37 6.26
C GLU A 247 12.92 -26.05 6.51
N ILE A 248 13.30 -24.77 6.42
CA ILE A 248 14.69 -24.32 6.63
C ILE A 248 15.14 -24.57 8.07
N LEU A 249 14.30 -24.23 9.05
CA LEU A 249 14.62 -24.42 10.47
C LEU A 249 14.66 -25.92 10.82
N ALA A 250 13.71 -26.71 10.31
CA ALA A 250 13.70 -28.17 10.50
C ALA A 250 14.94 -28.84 9.90
N LEU A 251 15.40 -28.38 8.72
CA LEU A 251 16.62 -28.89 8.10
C LEU A 251 17.85 -28.60 8.97
N ALA A 252 18.01 -27.37 9.48
CA ALA A 252 19.12 -27.01 10.37
C ALA A 252 19.13 -27.88 11.65
N ARG A 253 17.96 -28.04 12.28
CA ARG A 253 17.78 -28.94 13.45
C ARG A 253 18.16 -30.39 13.14
N SER A 254 17.72 -30.92 11.99
CA SER A 254 18.02 -32.29 11.58
C SER A 254 19.52 -32.54 11.37
N ARG A 255 20.26 -31.49 10.98
CA ARG A 255 21.72 -31.51 10.79
C ARG A 255 22.51 -31.15 12.04
N GLN A 256 21.83 -30.79 13.13
CA GLN A 256 22.46 -30.26 14.35
C GLN A 256 23.31 -29.00 14.07
N GLU A 257 22.88 -28.21 13.10
CA GLU A 257 23.47 -26.91 12.74
C GLU A 257 22.73 -25.79 13.48
N PRO A 258 23.38 -24.65 13.78
CA PRO A 258 22.68 -23.52 14.36
C PRO A 258 21.59 -23.01 13.43
N GLU A 259 20.43 -22.66 13.99
CA GLU A 259 19.29 -22.19 13.20
C GLU A 259 19.60 -20.87 12.50
N PRO A 260 19.26 -20.72 11.21
CA PRO A 260 19.38 -19.46 10.52
C PRO A 260 18.34 -18.45 11.03
N LEU A 261 18.64 -17.17 10.87
CA LEU A 261 17.72 -16.09 11.20
C LEU A 261 16.85 -15.75 9.98
N ILE A 262 15.54 -15.66 10.16
CA ILE A 262 14.60 -15.27 9.09
C ILE A 262 13.90 -13.98 9.54
N ILE A 263 14.07 -12.90 8.76
CA ILE A 263 13.48 -11.59 9.06
C ILE A 263 12.61 -11.13 7.90
N ARG A 264 11.39 -10.71 8.22
CA ARG A 264 10.44 -10.13 7.29
C ARG A 264 10.10 -8.68 7.67
N PRO A 265 10.67 -7.70 6.96
CA PRO A 265 10.22 -6.32 7.05
C PRO A 265 8.91 -6.12 6.26
N SER A 266 7.80 -5.84 6.94
CA SER A 266 6.49 -5.60 6.30
C SER A 266 5.53 -4.89 7.24
N SER A 267 4.77 -3.90 6.75
CA SER A 267 3.63 -3.32 7.48
C SER A 267 2.36 -4.16 7.35
N GLN A 268 2.26 -5.00 6.31
CA GLN A 268 1.07 -5.81 6.03
C GLN A 268 0.77 -6.81 7.14
N TRP A 269 1.81 -7.43 7.71
CA TRP A 269 1.65 -8.33 8.84
C TRP A 269 1.03 -7.61 10.04
N TYR A 270 1.51 -6.41 10.36
CA TYR A 270 0.98 -5.60 11.46
C TYR A 270 -0.46 -5.12 11.20
N ALA A 271 -0.78 -4.70 9.97
CA ALA A 271 -2.13 -4.28 9.59
C ALA A 271 -3.14 -5.43 9.67
N TYR A 272 -2.73 -6.65 9.32
CA TYR A 272 -3.55 -7.85 9.51
C TYR A 272 -3.77 -8.14 11.00
N CYS A 273 -2.71 -8.09 11.82
CA CYS A 273 -2.78 -8.28 13.26
C CYS A 273 -3.68 -7.26 13.99
N GLU A 274 -3.88 -6.08 13.41
CA GLU A 274 -4.78 -5.05 13.94
C GLU A 274 -6.27 -5.32 13.62
N ALA A 275 -6.56 -6.07 12.56
CA ALA A 275 -7.91 -6.24 12.07
C ALA A 275 -8.82 -6.92 13.12
N PRO A 276 -10.10 -6.52 13.25
CA PRO A 276 -11.01 -7.10 14.25
C PRO A 276 -11.22 -8.62 14.13
N GLU A 277 -10.93 -9.17 12.95
CA GLU A 277 -11.05 -10.59 12.61
C GLU A 277 -9.80 -11.40 12.97
N ALA A 278 -8.70 -10.75 13.35
CA ALA A 278 -7.49 -11.41 13.80
C ALA A 278 -7.71 -12.08 15.16
N SER A 279 -7.19 -13.30 15.33
CA SER A 279 -7.22 -14.09 16.56
C SER A 279 -6.42 -13.48 17.73
N MET A 280 -5.79 -12.32 17.53
CA MET A 280 -4.86 -11.72 18.46
C MET A 280 -5.54 -11.03 19.64
N LYS A 281 -5.11 -11.39 20.85
CA LYS A 281 -5.61 -10.81 22.12
C LYS A 281 -4.99 -9.45 22.44
N GLN A 282 -3.91 -9.04 21.77
CA GLN A 282 -3.16 -7.81 22.05
C GLN A 282 -2.72 -7.11 20.76
N ARG A 283 -2.65 -5.78 20.81
CA ARG A 283 -2.17 -4.92 19.72
C ARG A 283 -0.67 -5.19 19.47
N PRO A 284 -0.21 -5.28 18.21
CA PRO A 284 1.19 -5.56 17.93
C PRO A 284 2.08 -4.39 18.38
N VAL A 285 3.26 -4.72 18.90
CA VAL A 285 4.29 -3.74 19.28
C VAL A 285 5.14 -3.42 18.04
N LEU A 286 5.20 -2.14 17.65
CA LEU A 286 5.92 -1.70 16.43
C LEU A 286 7.34 -1.18 16.70
N THR A 287 7.73 -1.09 17.97
CA THR A 287 9.03 -0.56 18.41
C THR A 287 10.13 -1.61 18.45
N GLU A 288 9.76 -2.89 18.34
CA GLU A 288 10.69 -4.00 18.32
C GLU A 288 10.26 -5.11 17.34
N PRO A 289 11.20 -5.94 16.87
CA PRO A 289 10.87 -7.10 16.05
C PRO A 289 9.95 -8.08 16.80
N MET A 290 8.89 -8.54 16.13
CA MET A 290 7.93 -9.52 16.67
C MET A 290 8.25 -10.92 16.13
N TRP A 291 8.14 -11.96 16.94
CA TRP A 291 8.45 -13.32 16.52
C TRP A 291 7.18 -14.18 16.37
N ASP A 292 7.01 -14.84 15.23
CA ASP A 292 5.87 -15.73 14.98
C ASP A 292 6.16 -17.22 15.25
N GLU A 293 5.10 -18.03 15.27
CA GLU A 293 5.16 -19.48 15.46
C GLU A 293 5.94 -20.25 14.37
N PHE A 294 6.13 -19.66 13.20
CA PHE A 294 6.87 -20.27 12.07
C PHE A 294 8.37 -20.00 12.14
N GLY A 295 8.82 -19.24 13.15
CA GLY A 295 10.22 -18.90 13.32
C GLY A 295 10.65 -17.64 12.57
N VAL A 296 9.72 -16.78 12.15
CA VAL A 296 9.99 -15.55 11.40
C VAL A 296 9.92 -14.34 12.32
N TRP A 297 10.94 -13.48 12.24
CA TRP A 297 10.96 -12.18 12.89
C TRP A 297 10.35 -11.11 11.98
N HIS A 298 9.25 -10.52 12.39
CA HIS A 298 8.58 -9.42 11.70
C HIS A 298 9.09 -8.07 12.18
N VAL A 299 9.33 -7.16 11.26
CA VAL A 299 9.67 -5.76 11.55
C VAL A 299 8.74 -4.86 10.75
N CYS A 300 8.08 -3.90 11.41
CA CYS A 300 7.16 -3.03 10.69
C CYS A 300 7.93 -2.09 9.76
N LEU A 301 7.80 -2.29 8.45
CA LEU A 301 8.30 -1.39 7.41
C LEU A 301 7.13 -1.00 6.51
N SER A 302 6.82 0.29 6.46
CA SER A 302 5.82 0.82 5.52
C SER A 302 6.48 1.63 4.40
N MET A 303 6.04 1.37 3.17
CA MET A 303 6.31 2.17 1.96
C MET A 303 5.12 3.10 1.62
N HIS A 304 4.08 3.08 2.45
CA HIS A 304 2.92 3.95 2.33
C HIS A 304 2.76 4.80 3.58
N SER A 305 2.07 5.92 3.42
CA SER A 305 1.79 6.87 4.50
C SER A 305 0.94 6.24 5.60
N SER A 306 1.29 6.47 6.87
CA SER A 306 0.37 6.23 7.99
C SER A 306 -0.81 7.21 7.93
N ARG A 307 -1.88 6.94 8.68
CA ARG A 307 -3.00 7.88 8.81
C ARG A 307 -2.54 9.26 9.29
N GLU A 308 -1.64 9.34 10.26
CA GLU A 308 -1.10 10.59 10.79
C GLU A 308 -0.25 11.33 9.76
N GLU A 309 0.59 10.60 9.00
CA GLU A 309 1.37 11.17 7.89
C GLU A 309 0.43 11.79 6.84
N LEU A 310 -0.68 11.12 6.49
CA LEU A 310 -1.69 11.66 5.57
C LEU A 310 -2.39 12.93 6.11
N GLU A 311 -2.80 12.95 7.38
CA GLU A 311 -3.44 14.13 7.98
C GLU A 311 -2.50 15.33 8.01
N GLN A 312 -1.22 15.11 8.34
CA GLN A 312 -0.19 16.14 8.33
C GLN A 312 0.04 16.64 6.89
N ALA A 313 0.15 15.74 5.92
CA ALA A 313 0.32 16.06 4.51
C ALA A 313 -0.79 16.97 3.99
N LEU A 314 -2.04 16.60 4.24
CA LEU A 314 -3.19 17.39 3.83
C LEU A 314 -3.27 18.74 4.55
N GLY A 315 -2.88 18.79 5.83
CA GLY A 315 -2.79 20.03 6.59
C GLY A 315 -1.77 21.04 6.02
N ILE A 316 -0.70 20.54 5.40
CA ILE A 316 0.35 21.34 4.73
C ILE A 316 -0.08 21.72 3.31
N LEU A 317 -0.48 20.73 2.50
CA LEU A 317 -0.80 20.91 1.07
C LEU A 317 -2.11 21.69 0.85
N ARG A 318 -3.04 21.59 1.81
CA ARG A 318 -4.35 22.24 1.82
C ARG A 318 -5.13 22.18 0.49
N PRO A 319 -5.31 20.99 -0.11
CA PRO A 319 -6.03 20.88 -1.38
C PRO A 319 -7.50 21.30 -1.25
N ARG A 320 -8.15 21.60 -2.38
CA ARG A 320 -9.60 21.86 -2.39
C ARG A 320 -10.41 20.56 -2.31
N TRP A 321 -9.99 19.53 -3.03
CA TRP A 321 -10.64 18.22 -3.08
C TRP A 321 -9.63 17.09 -2.95
N VAL A 322 -10.04 16.01 -2.27
CA VAL A 322 -9.24 14.79 -2.12
C VAL A 322 -10.04 13.60 -2.64
N VAL A 323 -9.42 12.80 -3.49
CA VAL A 323 -9.97 11.60 -4.10
C VAL A 323 -9.04 10.44 -3.73
N SER A 324 -9.59 9.39 -3.12
CA SER A 324 -8.79 8.19 -2.83
C SER A 324 -8.46 7.44 -4.13
N THR A 325 -7.20 7.08 -4.32
CA THR A 325 -6.76 6.17 -5.40
C THR A 325 -6.85 4.70 -5.01
N THR A 326 -7.16 4.42 -3.74
CA THR A 326 -7.22 3.07 -3.16
C THR A 326 -8.69 2.71 -2.90
N PRO A 327 -9.39 2.00 -3.80
CA PRO A 327 -10.85 1.83 -3.75
C PRO A 327 -11.48 1.32 -2.44
N PRO A 328 -10.87 0.41 -1.64
CA PRO A 328 -11.44 0.00 -0.36
C PRO A 328 -11.33 1.06 0.74
N CYS A 329 -10.47 2.07 0.55
CA CYS A 329 -10.16 3.10 1.52
C CYS A 329 -10.79 4.42 1.07
N ILE A 330 -11.62 5.04 1.91
CA ILE A 330 -12.37 6.23 1.54
C ILE A 330 -11.64 7.45 2.08
N ALA A 331 -11.36 8.44 1.24
CA ALA A 331 -10.70 9.68 1.67
C ALA A 331 -11.45 10.39 2.81
N MET A 332 -12.78 10.25 2.87
CA MET A 332 -13.65 10.77 3.93
C MET A 332 -13.34 10.22 5.33
N ASP A 333 -12.61 9.11 5.44
CA ASP A 333 -12.18 8.58 6.74
C ASP A 333 -11.08 9.46 7.39
N LEU A 334 -10.48 10.38 6.63
CA LEU A 334 -9.55 11.41 7.12
C LEU A 334 -10.31 12.63 7.63
N SER A 335 -9.97 13.07 8.84
CA SER A 335 -10.54 14.25 9.49
C SER A 335 -10.32 15.52 8.69
N TYR A 336 -9.20 15.66 7.97
CA TYR A 336 -9.01 16.78 7.06
C TYR A 336 -10.12 16.83 5.99
N VAL A 337 -10.39 15.71 5.33
CA VAL A 337 -11.32 15.63 4.20
C VAL A 337 -12.74 15.87 4.68
N GLU A 338 -13.14 15.26 5.79
CA GLU A 338 -14.43 15.48 6.43
C GLU A 338 -14.69 16.97 6.73
N LYS A 339 -13.67 17.69 7.22
CA LYS A 339 -13.81 19.10 7.64
C LYS A 339 -13.68 20.10 6.49
N HIS A 340 -12.88 19.78 5.47
CA HIS A 340 -12.45 20.77 4.47
C HIS A 340 -12.94 20.47 3.05
N CYS A 341 -13.37 19.23 2.75
CA CYS A 341 -13.82 18.80 1.42
C CYS A 341 -15.32 18.46 1.40
N CYS A 342 -16.15 19.25 2.08
CA CYS A 342 -17.58 18.98 2.21
C CYS A 342 -18.32 19.28 0.89
N LEU A 343 -19.17 18.35 0.42
CA LEU A 343 -19.98 18.51 -0.81
C LEU A 343 -20.93 19.72 -0.75
N SER A 344 -21.31 20.17 0.45
CA SER A 344 -22.08 21.40 0.67
C SER A 344 -21.32 22.68 0.27
N CYS A 345 -20.02 22.59 0.00
CA CYS A 345 -19.18 23.67 -0.50
C CYS A 345 -19.06 23.68 -2.04
N LEU A 346 -19.73 22.76 -2.75
CA LEU A 346 -19.78 22.78 -4.22
C LEU A 346 -20.56 24.00 -4.70
N CYS A 347 -19.84 24.98 -5.22
CA CYS A 347 -20.44 26.10 -5.95
C CYS A 347 -20.76 25.70 -7.40
N ASN A 348 -21.68 26.41 -8.04
CA ASN A 348 -21.98 26.18 -9.46
C ASN A 348 -20.76 26.40 -10.38
N ASP A 349 -19.79 27.21 -9.94
CA ASP A 349 -18.55 27.50 -10.67
C ASP A 349 -17.38 26.60 -10.21
N ASP A 350 -17.64 25.50 -9.50
CA ASP A 350 -16.59 24.58 -9.05
C ASP A 350 -15.88 23.93 -10.25
N PRO A 351 -14.53 23.91 -10.30
CA PRO A 351 -13.80 23.23 -11.38
C PRO A 351 -14.13 21.73 -11.48
N LEU A 352 -14.78 21.15 -10.46
CA LEU A 352 -15.18 19.75 -10.42
C LEU A 352 -16.21 19.46 -11.52
N TRP A 353 -17.06 20.43 -11.88
CA TRP A 353 -18.01 20.31 -12.99
C TRP A 353 -17.30 20.10 -14.33
N LYS A 354 -16.22 20.85 -14.56
CA LYS A 354 -15.35 20.68 -15.74
C LYS A 354 -14.70 19.31 -15.75
N LEU A 355 -14.27 18.83 -14.59
CA LEU A 355 -13.59 17.55 -14.43
C LEU A 355 -14.50 16.36 -14.77
N ILE A 356 -15.78 16.42 -14.38
CA ILE A 356 -16.78 15.39 -14.68
C ILE A 356 -17.42 15.54 -16.08
N GLY A 357 -17.10 16.61 -16.82
CA GLY A 357 -17.61 16.86 -18.16
C GLY A 357 -19.08 17.32 -18.18
N VAL A 358 -19.54 17.99 -17.12
CA VAL A 358 -20.86 18.63 -17.08
C VAL A 358 -20.67 20.11 -17.43
N PRO A 359 -21.37 20.65 -18.46
CA PRO A 359 -21.30 22.07 -18.79
C PRO A 359 -21.77 22.93 -17.59
N ASP A 360 -21.18 24.12 -17.44
CA ASP A 360 -21.40 25.04 -16.30
C ASP A 360 -22.87 25.11 -15.82
N GLY A 361 -23.09 24.76 -14.55
CA GLY A 361 -24.34 25.01 -13.82
C GLY A 361 -25.40 23.91 -13.90
N MET A 362 -25.47 23.06 -12.88
CA MET A 362 -26.67 22.29 -12.56
C MET A 362 -27.31 22.86 -11.29
N THR A 363 -28.55 23.32 -11.38
CA THR A 363 -29.32 23.83 -10.23
C THR A 363 -29.53 22.67 -9.25
N ILE A 364 -28.77 22.63 -8.15
CA ILE A 364 -29.00 21.65 -7.09
C ILE A 364 -30.35 21.97 -6.44
N VAL A 365 -31.36 21.13 -6.70
CA VAL A 365 -32.61 21.14 -5.93
C VAL A 365 -32.29 20.55 -4.56
N THR A 366 -32.10 21.42 -3.57
CA THR A 366 -32.00 21.02 -2.16
C THR A 366 -33.36 20.49 -1.70
N VAL A 367 -33.50 19.16 -1.63
CA VAL A 367 -34.59 18.56 -0.85
C VAL A 367 -34.14 18.53 0.61
N SER A 368 -34.69 19.46 1.40
CA SER A 368 -34.49 19.47 2.86
C SER A 368 -35.21 18.26 3.47
N PRO A 369 -34.58 17.47 4.35
CA PRO A 369 -35.28 16.40 5.06
C PRO A 369 -36.20 17.02 6.12
N GLN A 370 -37.51 16.98 5.89
CA GLN A 370 -38.49 17.24 6.94
C GLN A 370 -38.57 16.01 7.86
N PRO A 371 -38.57 16.20 9.20
CA PRO A 371 -38.64 15.10 10.15
C PRO A 371 -40.09 14.59 10.22
N SER A 372 -40.35 13.38 9.72
CA SER A 372 -41.64 12.73 9.95
C SER A 372 -41.71 12.23 11.39
N VAL A 373 -42.30 13.04 12.26
CA VAL A 373 -42.79 12.62 13.58
C VAL A 373 -43.88 11.57 13.36
N ARG A 374 -43.65 10.35 13.84
CA ARG A 374 -44.70 9.33 13.95
C ARG A 374 -45.62 9.70 15.10
N THR A 375 -46.77 10.26 14.80
CA THR A 375 -47.93 10.27 15.70
C THR A 375 -48.96 9.27 15.16
N VAL A 376 -49.25 8.27 15.98
CA VAL A 376 -50.31 7.29 15.78
C VAL A 376 -51.60 7.93 16.24
N GLU A 377 -52.55 8.16 15.33
CA GLU A 377 -53.96 8.34 15.68
C GLU A 377 -54.82 7.54 14.71
N ALA A 378 -55.62 6.65 15.29
CA ALA A 378 -56.65 5.88 14.62
C ALA A 378 -57.92 6.75 14.50
N ILE A 379 -58.51 6.82 13.32
CA ILE A 379 -59.92 7.22 13.14
C ILE A 379 -60.54 6.32 12.07
N GLU A 380 -61.64 5.70 12.46
CA GLU A 380 -62.56 4.84 11.71
C GLU A 380 -63.30 5.59 10.58
N GLU A 381 -63.75 4.78 9.61
CA GLU A 381 -64.97 4.91 8.80
C GLU A 381 -65.31 6.27 8.13
N SER A 382 -65.45 6.25 6.81
CA SER A 382 -66.79 6.14 6.19
C SER A 382 -66.75 6.34 4.66
N GLU A 383 -67.77 5.78 4.05
CA GLU A 383 -68.06 5.55 2.64
C GLU A 383 -68.09 6.80 1.76
N ALA A 384 -67.66 6.66 0.51
CA ALA A 384 -68.27 7.39 -0.60
C ALA A 384 -68.13 6.59 -1.92
N VAL A 385 -69.28 6.06 -2.32
CA VAL A 385 -69.60 5.41 -3.60
C VAL A 385 -69.52 6.42 -4.74
N VAL A 386 -68.83 6.11 -5.85
CA VAL A 386 -69.28 6.49 -7.21
C VAL A 386 -68.89 5.38 -8.21
N ALA A 387 -69.91 4.71 -8.73
CA ALA A 387 -69.91 3.74 -9.82
C ALA A 387 -69.74 4.44 -11.19
N TYR A 388 -69.55 3.86 -12.37
CA TYR A 388 -69.79 2.55 -12.99
C TYR A 388 -68.81 2.42 -14.16
N SER A 389 -68.50 1.20 -14.61
CA SER A 389 -68.78 0.75 -15.99
C SER A 389 -68.49 -0.74 -16.09
N VAL A 390 -69.54 -1.49 -16.40
CA VAL A 390 -69.57 -2.93 -16.63
C VAL A 390 -69.42 -3.16 -18.13
N GLU A 391 -68.52 -4.05 -18.54
CA GLU A 391 -68.76 -4.90 -19.71
C GLU A 391 -68.46 -6.35 -19.32
N GLU A 392 -69.51 -7.17 -19.30
CA GLU A 392 -69.48 -8.63 -19.19
C GLU A 392 -69.43 -9.26 -20.58
N PHE A 393 -68.62 -10.30 -20.73
CA PHE A 393 -68.82 -11.52 -21.56
C PHE A 393 -67.77 -12.52 -21.01
N GLY A 394 -67.99 -13.78 -20.67
CA GLY A 394 -69.08 -14.77 -20.76
C GLY A 394 -68.40 -16.15 -20.62
N SER A 395 -69.03 -17.06 -19.85
CA SER A 395 -68.83 -18.54 -19.66
C SER A 395 -67.84 -19.30 -20.58
N ASP A 396 -67.14 -20.38 -20.20
CA ASP A 396 -67.63 -21.54 -19.45
C ASP A 396 -66.50 -22.51 -19.01
N ASP A 397 -66.76 -23.11 -17.85
CA ASP A 397 -66.41 -24.37 -17.19
C ASP A 397 -65.14 -25.24 -17.38
N SER A 398 -64.73 -25.77 -16.21
CA SER A 398 -64.00 -27.01 -15.88
C SER A 398 -62.48 -27.09 -16.03
N VAL A 399 -61.77 -27.19 -14.89
CA VAL A 399 -60.95 -28.36 -14.48
C VAL A 399 -60.32 -28.11 -13.08
N GLN A 400 -60.68 -29.01 -12.17
CA GLN A 400 -59.99 -29.58 -10.99
C GLN A 400 -58.91 -28.78 -10.22
N VAL A 401 -59.18 -28.68 -8.92
CA VAL A 401 -58.32 -28.23 -7.83
C VAL A 401 -57.16 -29.21 -7.60
N GLU A 402 -55.92 -28.75 -7.75
CA GLU A 402 -54.77 -29.21 -6.97
C GLU A 402 -54.30 -28.07 -6.07
N VAL A 403 -54.18 -28.36 -4.78
CA VAL A 403 -53.71 -27.44 -3.74
C VAL A 403 -52.20 -27.30 -3.88
N ALA A 404 -51.73 -26.13 -4.31
CA ALA A 404 -50.35 -25.69 -4.16
C ALA A 404 -50.33 -24.36 -3.41
N GLU A 405 -49.50 -24.29 -2.36
CA GLU A 405 -49.32 -23.13 -1.49
C GLU A 405 -48.96 -21.87 -2.28
N PRO A 406 -49.50 -20.68 -1.96
CA PRO A 406 -49.10 -19.46 -2.63
C PRO A 406 -47.68 -19.09 -2.24
N THR A 407 -46.80 -19.16 -3.23
CA THR A 407 -45.43 -18.67 -3.19
C THR A 407 -45.48 -17.15 -3.01
N LEU A 408 -44.73 -16.64 -2.03
CA LEU A 408 -44.40 -15.22 -1.92
C LEU A 408 -43.60 -14.82 -3.18
N GLU A 409 -44.23 -14.12 -4.12
CA GLU A 409 -43.48 -13.27 -5.04
C GLU A 409 -42.86 -12.13 -4.21
N GLY A 410 -41.64 -12.37 -3.75
CA GLY A 410 -40.82 -11.37 -3.11
C GLY A 410 -40.54 -10.26 -4.11
N PHE A 411 -41.08 -9.07 -3.84
CA PHE A 411 -40.56 -7.83 -4.41
C PHE A 411 -39.10 -7.73 -4.01
N GLU A 412 -38.21 -7.97 -4.98
CA GLU A 412 -36.77 -7.76 -4.82
C GLU A 412 -36.55 -6.25 -4.68
N ILE A 413 -36.36 -5.76 -3.43
CA ILE A 413 -35.82 -4.43 -3.20
C ILE A 413 -34.36 -4.48 -3.63
N ARG A 414 -34.10 -4.18 -4.90
CA ARG A 414 -32.75 -3.86 -5.37
C ARG A 414 -32.34 -2.55 -4.73
N VAL A 415 -31.61 -2.64 -3.62
CA VAL A 415 -30.78 -1.55 -3.14
C VAL A 415 -29.64 -1.41 -4.14
N GLU A 416 -29.79 -0.51 -5.11
CA GLU A 416 -28.65 -0.14 -5.95
C GLU A 416 -27.56 0.48 -5.06
N PRO A 417 -26.29 0.02 -5.17
CA PRO A 417 -25.20 0.64 -4.43
C PRO A 417 -25.01 2.09 -4.89
N PRO A 418 -24.57 3.00 -4.00
CA PRO A 418 -24.49 4.42 -4.30
C PRO A 418 -23.56 4.67 -5.51
N LEU A 419 -24.07 5.44 -6.47
CA LEU A 419 -23.27 6.04 -7.55
C LEU A 419 -22.24 6.98 -6.91
N THR A 420 -20.96 6.62 -7.01
CA THR A 420 -19.87 7.55 -6.70
C THR A 420 -19.67 8.50 -7.88
N LEU A 421 -18.99 9.64 -7.65
CA LEU A 421 -18.62 10.60 -8.68
C LEU A 421 -17.82 9.97 -9.86
N PHE A 422 -17.29 8.76 -9.66
CA PHE A 422 -16.45 8.01 -10.60
C PHE A 422 -17.17 6.81 -11.23
N GLY A 423 -18.49 6.69 -11.04
CA GLY A 423 -19.29 5.57 -11.52
C GLY A 423 -19.28 4.36 -10.56
N ARG A 424 -19.81 3.23 -11.03
CA ARG A 424 -19.87 1.98 -10.24
C ARG A 424 -18.45 1.46 -9.99
N ALA A 425 -18.09 1.27 -8.72
CA ALA A 425 -16.86 0.58 -8.34
C ALA A 425 -16.85 -0.81 -8.98
N ARG A 426 -15.95 -1.04 -9.95
CA ARG A 426 -15.76 -2.37 -10.53
C ARG A 426 -14.76 -3.11 -9.66
N PHE A 427 -15.24 -4.09 -8.90
CA PHE A 427 -14.40 -5.10 -8.28
C PHE A 427 -13.75 -5.94 -9.38
N GLY A 428 -12.65 -5.45 -9.95
CA GLY A 428 -11.76 -6.26 -10.77
C GLY A 428 -10.96 -7.18 -9.85
N LEU A 429 -11.57 -8.30 -9.47
CA LEU A 429 -10.89 -9.37 -8.76
C LEU A 429 -9.87 -10.00 -9.72
N LEU A 430 -8.58 -9.75 -9.49
CA LEU A 430 -7.53 -10.73 -9.76
C LEU A 430 -7.50 -11.64 -8.52
N PRO A 431 -7.93 -12.91 -8.62
CA PRO A 431 -8.04 -13.79 -7.44
C PRO A 431 -6.71 -14.14 -6.78
N ASP A 432 -5.61 -14.08 -7.54
CA ASP A 432 -4.38 -14.80 -7.22
C ASP A 432 -3.64 -14.23 -6.00
N GLU A 433 -3.48 -12.91 -5.92
CA GLU A 433 -2.76 -12.33 -4.78
C GLU A 433 -3.60 -12.32 -3.49
N SER A 434 -4.90 -12.04 -3.58
CA SER A 434 -5.81 -12.05 -2.41
C SER A 434 -5.96 -13.41 -1.72
N GLN A 435 -5.62 -14.49 -2.43
CA GLN A 435 -5.60 -15.86 -1.89
C GLN A 435 -4.24 -16.19 -1.28
N LEU A 436 -3.12 -15.78 -1.92
CA LEU A 436 -1.78 -15.88 -1.34
C LEU A 436 -1.69 -15.24 0.06
N TRP A 437 -2.32 -14.08 0.25
CA TRP A 437 -2.35 -13.38 1.55
C TRP A 437 -3.25 -14.04 2.59
N ARG A 438 -4.23 -14.87 2.18
CA ARG A 438 -5.10 -15.57 3.13
C ARG A 438 -4.43 -16.83 3.65
N ASP A 439 -3.74 -17.55 2.77
CA ASP A 439 -3.12 -18.83 3.10
C ASP A 439 -1.91 -18.66 4.05
N ASP A 440 -1.05 -17.65 3.83
CA ASP A 440 0.14 -17.43 4.68
C ASP A 440 -0.19 -16.81 6.07
N TYR A 441 -1.42 -16.30 6.27
CA TYR A 441 -1.81 -15.55 7.48
C TYR A 441 -2.99 -16.15 8.28
N ALA A 442 -3.61 -17.23 7.78
CA ALA A 442 -4.78 -17.84 8.42
C ALA A 442 -4.50 -18.52 9.78
N SER A 443 -3.23 -18.74 10.15
CA SER A 443 -2.85 -19.58 11.30
C SER A 443 -2.03 -18.89 12.40
N ILE A 444 -1.59 -17.63 12.23
CA ILE A 444 -0.54 -17.03 13.07
C ILE A 444 -0.93 -16.89 14.56
N GLU A 445 -0.18 -17.56 15.45
CA GLU A 445 -0.07 -17.26 16.89
C GLU A 445 1.29 -16.59 17.23
N LEU A 446 1.30 -15.66 18.19
CA LEU A 446 2.51 -14.95 18.65
C LEU A 446 3.07 -15.55 19.93
N ILE A 447 4.40 -15.59 20.04
CA ILE A 447 5.13 -16.02 21.24
C ILE A 447 5.79 -14.79 21.88
N ASP A 448 5.49 -14.54 23.16
CA ASP A 448 6.10 -13.43 23.91
C ASP A 448 7.60 -13.67 24.15
N ASN A 449 8.34 -12.56 24.21
CA ASN A 449 9.79 -12.43 24.38
C ASN A 449 10.47 -13.62 25.11
N VAL A 450 11.29 -14.38 24.37
CA VAL A 450 12.20 -15.36 24.96
C VAL A 450 13.43 -14.63 25.51
N GLU A 451 13.48 -14.46 26.84
CA GLU A 451 14.76 -14.25 27.53
C GLU A 451 15.60 -15.51 27.34
N ILE A 452 16.65 -15.43 26.53
CA ILE A 452 17.63 -16.51 26.40
C ILE A 452 18.45 -16.53 27.69
N GLU A 453 18.00 -17.29 28.68
CA GLU A 453 18.80 -17.62 29.87
C GLU A 453 19.97 -18.52 29.43
N ALA A 454 21.18 -17.97 29.50
CA ALA A 454 22.40 -18.75 29.41
C ALA A 454 22.47 -19.68 30.64
N THR A 455 22.26 -20.97 30.42
CA THR A 455 22.43 -22.00 31.44
C THR A 455 23.93 -22.25 31.66
N GLU A 456 24.55 -21.50 32.57
CA GLU A 456 25.84 -21.88 33.14
C GLU A 456 25.61 -22.98 34.21
N GLN A 457 25.98 -24.21 33.88
CA GLN A 457 26.19 -25.25 34.88
C GLN A 457 27.52 -24.98 35.60
N ALA A 458 27.46 -24.63 36.87
CA ALA A 458 28.61 -24.71 37.77
C ALA A 458 28.19 -25.38 39.08
N THR A 459 28.75 -26.55 39.31
CA THR A 459 28.65 -27.37 40.51
C THR A 459 29.33 -26.70 41.71
N GLU A 460 28.77 -26.98 42.88
CA GLU A 460 29.02 -26.45 44.22
C GLU A 460 30.48 -26.25 44.67
N ILE A 461 30.69 -25.27 45.57
CA ILE A 461 31.16 -25.45 46.97
C ILE A 461 31.29 -24.04 47.62
N GLY A 462 30.59 -23.79 48.73
CA GLY A 462 30.91 -22.69 49.67
C GLY A 462 31.75 -23.21 50.85
N PRO A 463 31.99 -22.43 51.94
CA PRO A 463 31.85 -20.98 52.13
C PRO A 463 33.11 -20.33 52.77
N SER A 464 33.20 -18.99 52.83
CA SER A 464 33.53 -18.21 54.06
C SER A 464 34.04 -16.77 53.81
N LYS A 465 33.34 -15.84 54.49
CA LYS A 465 33.72 -14.61 55.23
C LYS A 465 34.88 -13.68 54.81
N GLU A 466 34.51 -12.39 54.89
CA GLU A 466 35.24 -11.20 55.38
C GLU A 466 36.33 -10.55 54.51
N GLY A 467 36.25 -9.20 54.40
CA GLY A 467 37.44 -8.36 54.22
C GLY A 467 37.28 -7.13 53.31
N MET A 468 37.36 -5.95 53.90
CA MET A 468 37.38 -4.61 53.28
C MET A 468 38.58 -4.33 52.36
N ALA A 469 38.40 -3.26 51.55
CA ALA A 469 39.35 -2.18 51.21
C ALA A 469 40.04 -2.20 49.82
N ASP A 470 39.66 -1.19 49.02
CA ASP A 470 40.49 -0.20 48.34
C ASP A 470 41.92 -0.60 47.90
N LYS A 471 42.18 -0.53 46.58
CA LYS A 471 43.28 0.24 45.99
C LYS A 471 43.31 0.18 44.46
N SER A 472 43.35 1.38 43.88
CA SER A 472 43.85 1.75 42.57
C SER A 472 45.28 1.22 42.30
N VAL A 473 45.55 0.62 41.13
CA VAL A 473 46.85 0.63 40.44
C VAL A 473 46.66 0.54 38.91
N GLU A 474 47.51 1.30 38.24
CA GLU A 474 47.76 1.54 36.82
C GLU A 474 47.85 0.29 35.92
N VAL A 475 47.39 0.46 34.67
CA VAL A 475 47.65 -0.44 33.54
C VAL A 475 48.84 0.12 32.76
N THR A 476 49.96 -0.57 32.79
CA THR A 476 51.08 -0.41 31.84
C THR A 476 50.96 -1.42 30.69
N GLU A 477 50.97 -0.88 29.48
CA GLU A 477 51.14 -1.58 28.21
C GLU A 477 52.43 -2.44 28.19
N ILE A 478 52.35 -3.64 27.62
CA ILE A 478 53.53 -4.32 27.05
C ILE A 478 53.11 -4.97 25.73
N THR A 479 53.65 -4.43 24.65
CA THR A 479 53.55 -4.87 23.26
C THR A 479 54.61 -5.92 22.92
N GLU A 480 54.16 -6.89 22.11
CA GLU A 480 54.85 -7.66 21.06
C GLU A 480 56.34 -8.00 21.16
N VAL A 481 56.63 -9.30 21.11
CA VAL A 481 57.89 -9.85 20.57
C VAL A 481 57.56 -10.75 19.37
N SER A 482 58.01 -10.29 18.20
CA SER A 482 58.08 -11.02 16.94
C SER A 482 59.17 -12.11 16.99
N GLY A 483 58.85 -13.31 16.51
CA GLY A 483 59.81 -14.38 16.26
C GLY A 483 59.66 -14.94 14.85
N LYS A 484 60.61 -14.59 13.97
CA LYS A 484 60.99 -15.38 12.79
C LYS A 484 62.21 -16.22 13.17
N VAL A 485 62.15 -17.53 13.00
CA VAL A 485 62.98 -18.39 12.13
C VAL A 485 62.22 -19.70 11.94
#